data_AF-A0A3C1UGS1-F1
#
_entry.id   AF-A0A3C1UGS1-F1
#
_cell.length_a   1.000
_cell.length_b   1.000
_cell.length_c   1.000
_cell.angle_alpha   90.00
_cell.angle_beta   90.00
_cell.angle_gamma   90.00
#
_symmetry.space_group_name_H-M   'P 1'
#
loop_
_entity.id
_entity.type
_entity.pdbx_description
1 polymer ?
#
loop_
_entity_poly.entity_id
_entity_poly.type
_entity_poly.pdbx_seq_one_letter_code
_entity_poly.pdbx_strand_id
1 'polypeptide(L)' 'MTTYSEVQNALGYIKKLSDNDQQLIIWRFVDGLSPQEISENLQQNKNAVNVMVHRAVSRLKNLAFR' A
#
# COMPACT_ATOMS: atom_id res chain seq x y z
N MET A 1 6.98 -17.89 -11.91
CA MET A 1 5.53 -18.10 -11.69
C MET A 1 5.32 -17.93 -10.20
N THR A 2 4.62 -16.88 -9.76
CA THR A 2 4.37 -16.66 -8.33
C THR A 2 3.51 -17.78 -7.79
N THR A 3 3.92 -18.40 -6.69
CA THR A 3 3.19 -19.49 -6.06
C THR A 3 1.95 -18.95 -5.35
N TYR A 4 0.87 -19.74 -5.32
CA TYR A 4 -0.35 -19.37 -4.57
C TYR A 4 -0.06 -19.05 -3.10
N SER A 5 0.91 -19.75 -2.50
CA SER A 5 1.41 -19.50 -1.15
C SER A 5 2.01 -18.10 -0.96
N GLU A 6 2.79 -17.60 -1.92
CA GLU A 6 3.37 -16.25 -1.84
C GLU A 6 2.28 -15.18 -1.85
N VAL A 7 1.24 -15.35 -2.67
CA VAL A 7 0.09 -14.44 -2.72
C VAL A 7 -0.67 -14.44 -1.40
N GLN A 8 -0.96 -15.62 -0.84
CA GLN A 8 -1.64 -15.74 0.45
C GLN A 8 -0.84 -15.10 1.59
N ASN A 9 0.48 -15.29 1.60
CA ASN A 9 1.36 -14.65 2.58
C ASN A 9 1.34 -13.13 2.44
N ALA A 10 1.48 -12.60 1.22
CA ALA A 10 1.41 -11.16 0.96
C ALA A 10 0.07 -10.56 1.43
N LEU A 11 -1.05 -11.20 1.09
CA LEU A 11 -2.39 -10.80 1.56
C LEU A 11 -2.50 -10.83 3.08
N GLY A 12 -1.90 -11.83 3.73
CA GLY A 12 -1.85 -11.95 5.19
C GLY A 12 -1.12 -10.78 5.86
N TYR A 13 -0.04 -10.26 5.26
CA TYR A 13 0.66 -9.07 5.77
C TYR A 13 -0.09 -7.78 5.47
N ILE A 14 -0.69 -7.64 4.28
CA ILE A 14 -1.49 -6.46 3.91
C ILE A 14 -2.67 -6.29 4.88
N LYS A 15 -3.36 -7.37 5.26
CA LYS A 15 -4.47 -7.36 6.24
C LYS A 15 -4.06 -6.91 7.65
N LYS A 16 -2.77 -6.85 7.98
CA LYS A 16 -2.26 -6.37 9.27
C LYS A 16 -1.93 -4.88 9.26
N LEU A 17 -2.02 -4.22 8.11
CA LEU A 17 -1.89 -2.78 8.01
C LEU A 17 -3.14 -2.08 8.57
N SER A 18 -3.02 -0.78 8.83
CA SER A 18 -4.22 0.04 9.04
C SER A 18 -5.05 0.12 7.76
N ASP A 19 -6.36 0.35 7.88
CA ASP A 19 -7.26 0.49 6.72
C ASP A 19 -6.75 1.54 5.72
N ASN A 20 -6.25 2.66 6.23
CA ASN A 20 -5.66 3.73 5.40
C ASN A 20 -4.42 3.27 4.65
N ASP A 21 -3.51 2.55 5.31
CA ASP A 21 -2.31 2.02 4.65
C ASP A 21 -2.66 0.93 3.64
N GLN A 22 -3.60 0.05 3.97
CA GLN A 22 -4.08 -0.98 3.05
C GLN A 22 -4.67 -0.35 1.78
N GLN A 23 -5.53 0.67 1.93
CA GLN A 23 -6.13 1.36 0.80
C GLN A 23 -5.09 2.04 -0.09
N LEU A 24 -4.06 2.67 0.50
CA LEU A 24 -2.96 3.26 -0.25
C LEU A 24 -2.17 2.23 -1.06
N ILE A 25 -1.94 1.04 -0.49
CA ILE A 25 -1.26 -0.05 -1.19
C ILE A 25 -2.12 -0.58 -2.33
N ILE A 26 -3.43 -0.77 -2.11
CA ILE A 26 -4.37 -1.22 -3.14
C ILE A 26 -4.39 -0.22 -4.30
N TRP A 27 -4.68 1.06 -4.01
CA TRP A 27 -4.71 2.09 -5.05
C TRP A 27 -3.41 2.17 -5.83
N ARG A 28 -2.25 2.13 -5.15
CA ARG A 28 -0.98 2.32 -5.83
C ARG A 28 -0.52 1.12 -6.65
N PHE A 29 -0.73 -0.10 -6.15
CA PHE A 29 -0.09 -1.31 -6.69
C PHE A 29 -1.06 -2.32 -7.29
N VAL A 30 -2.36 -2.23 -6.96
CA VAL A 30 -3.42 -3.08 -7.56
C VAL A 30 -4.16 -2.29 -8.63
N ASP A 31 -4.66 -1.09 -8.27
CA ASP A 31 -5.43 -0.25 -9.20
C ASP A 31 -4.53 0.62 -10.11
N GLY A 32 -3.23 0.73 -9.77
CA GLY A 32 -2.23 1.42 -10.58
C GLY A 32 -2.28 2.95 -10.52
N LEU A 33 -3.04 3.54 -9.58
CA LEU A 33 -3.20 4.99 -9.46
C LEU A 33 -1.84 5.67 -9.18
N SER A 34 -1.62 6.80 -9.83
CA SER A 34 -0.49 7.69 -9.56
C SER A 34 -0.66 8.42 -8.22
N PRO A 35 0.44 8.92 -7.62
CA PRO A 35 0.34 9.78 -6.45
C PRO A 35 -0.51 11.04 -6.67
N GLN A 36 -0.66 11.48 -7.93
CA GLN A 36 -1.51 12.61 -8.29
C GLN A 36 -3.00 12.25 -8.17
N GLU A 37 -3.42 11.14 -8.78
CA GLU A 37 -4.81 10.67 -8.71
C GLU A 37 -5.24 10.33 -7.27
N ILE A 38 -4.33 9.72 -6.50
CA ILE A 38 -4.58 9.46 -5.08
C ILE A 38 -4.73 10.78 -4.30
N SER A 39 -3.97 11.82 -4.67
CA SER A 39 -4.06 13.13 -4.01
C SER A 39 -5.40 13.82 -4.26
N GLU A 40 -5.98 13.64 -5.45
CA GLU A 40 -7.31 14.11 -5.80
C GLU A 40 -8.39 13.37 -5.00
N ASN A 41 -8.29 12.03 -4.91
CA ASN A 41 -9.21 11.21 -4.13
C ASN A 41 -9.19 11.54 -2.63
N LEU A 42 -8.02 11.87 -2.08
CA LEU A 42 -7.85 12.17 -0.66
C LEU A 42 -7.97 13.66 -0.32
N GLN A 43 -8.12 14.54 -1.32
CA GLN A 43 -8.04 16.00 -1.14
C GLN A 43 -6.78 16.43 -0.35
N GLN A 44 -5.66 15.78 -0.64
CA GLN A 44 -4.35 16.03 -0.04
C GLN A 44 -3.39 16.55 -1.11
N ASN A 45 -2.25 17.10 -0.72
CA ASN A 45 -1.21 17.41 -1.71
C ASN A 45 -0.41 16.15 -2.08
N LYS A 46 0.14 16.13 -3.29
CA LYS A 46 0.94 15.01 -3.83
C LYS A 46 2.13 14.62 -2.94
N ASN A 47 2.77 15.56 -2.25
CA ASN A 47 3.91 15.26 -1.38
C ASN A 47 3.47 14.49 -0.13
N ALA A 48 2.36 14.89 0.48
CA ALA A 48 1.75 14.17 1.59
C ALA A 48 1.40 12.72 1.17
N VAL A 49 0.80 12.54 0.00
CA VAL A 49 0.49 11.21 -0.55
C VAL A 49 1.76 10.36 -0.75
N ASN A 50 2.83 10.92 -1.33
CA ASN A 50 4.09 10.19 -1.49
C ASN A 50 4.65 9.73 -0.13
N VAL A 51 4.61 10.59 0.88
CA VAL A 51 5.05 10.25 2.24
C VAL A 51 4.16 9.16 2.85
N MET A 52 2.84 9.25 2.67
CA MET A 52 1.89 8.25 3.16
C MET A 52 2.13 6.88 2.52
N VAL A 53 2.26 6.82 1.19
CA VAL A 53 2.58 5.58 0.45
C VAL A 53 3.91 5.01 0.91
N HIS A 54 4.95 5.83 1.04
CA HIS A 54 6.26 5.37 1.52
C HIS A 54 6.18 4.77 2.94
N ARG A 55 5.43 5.39 3.84
CA ARG A 55 5.20 4.89 5.21
C ARG A 55 4.40 3.59 5.22
N ALA A 56 3.35 3.49 4.40
CA ALA A 56 2.56 2.25 4.24
C ALA A 56 3.44 1.08 3.76
N VAL A 57 4.28 1.31 2.73
CA VAL A 57 5.24 0.31 2.23
C VAL A 57 6.26 -0.07 3.30
N SER A 58 6.79 0.90 4.05
CA SER A 58 7.75 0.63 5.13
C SER A 58 7.12 -0.23 6.24
N ARG A 59 5.87 0.06 6.62
CA ARG A 59 5.12 -0.75 7.58
C ARG A 59 4.86 -2.16 7.07
N LEU A 60 4.49 -2.31 5.79
CA LEU A 60 4.29 -3.62 5.17
C LEU A 60 5.59 -4.45 5.18
N LYS A 61 6.73 -3.83 4.83
CA LYS A 61 8.05 -4.48 4.90
C LYS A 61 8.36 -4.97 6.31
N ASN A 62 8.11 -4.15 7.33
CA ASN A 62 8.32 -4.53 8.73
C ASN A 62 7.41 -5.68 9.18
N LEU A 63 6.26 -5.89 8.55
CA LEU A 63 5.38 -7.02 8.85
C LEU A 63 5.82 -8.29 8.12
N ALA A 64 6.30 -8.15 6.87
CA ALA A 64 6.65 -9.26 5.99
C ALA A 64 8.04 -9.84 6.25
N PHE A 65 9.00 -9.02 6.69
CA PHE A 65 10.41 -9.37 6.85
C PHE A 65 10.92 -9.18 8.28
N ARG A 66 10.04 -9.32 9.26
CA ARG A 66 10.39 -9.31 10.67
C ARG A 66 11.02 -10.62 11.11
#